data_AF-A0A919WHX0-F1
#
_entry.id   AF-A0A919WHX0-F1
#
_cell.length_a   1.000
_cell.length_b   1.000
_cell.length_c   1.000
_cell.angle_alpha   90.00
_cell.angle_beta   90.00
_cell.angle_gamma   90.00
#
_symmetry.space_group_name_H-M   'P 1'
#
loop_
_entity.id
_entity.type
_entity.pdbx_description
1 polymer ?
#
loop_
_entity_poly.entity_id
_entity_poly.type
_entity_poly.pdbx_seq_one_letter_code
_entity_poly.pdbx_strand_id
1 'polypeptide(L)'
;MDVRYELYNQTKSTKLTYRTNRKNERLSPKRCSLLFEAVHNVPAPYEIVWKVNNKSDEEQDINDLGHSTKYQYYEGSFHWEGTVYKGIHSMTVRIVKNRNVVAKKEVLVTII
;
A
#
# COMPACT_ATOMS: atom_id res chain seq x y z
N MET A 1 6.24 -13.56 -4.38
CA MET A 1 6.17 -12.28 -3.64
C MET A 1 4.80 -12.19 -3.00
N ASP A 2 4.77 -11.78 -1.75
CA ASP A 2 3.55 -11.49 -0.99
C ASP A 2 3.58 -10.04 -0.52
N VAL A 3 2.41 -9.48 -0.21
CA VAL A 3 2.27 -8.13 0.35
C VAL A 3 1.36 -8.20 1.55
N ARG A 4 1.93 -7.90 2.70
CA ARG A 4 1.20 -7.79 3.96
C ARG A 4 0.95 -6.34 4.24
N TYR A 5 -0.09 -6.07 5.02
CA TYR A 5 -0.31 -4.72 5.50
C TYR A 5 -0.98 -4.74 6.87
N GLU A 6 -0.66 -3.71 7.64
CA GLU A 6 -1.16 -3.51 8.99
C GLU A 6 -1.73 -2.10 9.13
N LEU A 7 -2.79 -1.96 9.92
CA LEU A 7 -3.46 -0.70 10.15
C LEU A 7 -2.97 -0.09 11.47
N TYR A 8 -2.70 1.20 11.47
CA TYR A 8 -2.28 1.98 12.62
C TYR A 8 -3.11 3.26 12.75
N ASN A 9 -3.12 3.84 13.94
CA ASN A 9 -3.62 5.20 14.15
C ASN A 9 -2.80 6.23 13.32
N GLN A 10 -3.29 7.46 13.24
CA GLN A 10 -2.66 8.54 12.44
C GLN A 10 -1.21 8.81 12.82
N THR A 11 -0.88 8.67 14.11
CA THR A 11 0.47 8.91 14.64
C THR A 11 1.40 7.72 14.43
N LYS A 12 0.96 6.65 13.76
CA LYS A 12 1.72 5.41 13.49
C LYS A 12 2.24 4.70 14.75
N SER A 13 1.66 5.00 15.91
CA SER A 13 2.13 4.52 17.21
C SER A 13 1.39 3.29 17.73
N THR A 14 0.14 3.10 17.30
CA THR A 14 -0.72 2.03 17.81
C THR A 14 -1.35 1.29 16.66
N LYS A 15 -1.15 -0.04 16.63
CA LYS A 15 -1.80 -0.94 15.69
C LYS A 15 -3.29 -1.05 16.00
N LEU A 16 -4.11 -0.98 14.97
CA LEU A 16 -5.56 -1.02 15.05
C LEU A 16 -6.10 -2.31 14.43
N THR A 17 -7.32 -2.68 14.81
CA THR A 17 -8.04 -3.78 14.19
C THR A 17 -8.81 -3.29 12.97
N TYR A 18 -8.90 -4.17 11.97
CA TYR A 18 -9.76 -3.93 10.80
C TYR A 18 -11.22 -4.17 11.17
N ARG A 19 -12.13 -3.58 10.38
CA ARG A 19 -13.54 -3.99 10.34
C ARG A 19 -13.72 -5.02 9.24
N THR A 20 -14.73 -5.87 9.35
CA THR A 20 -15.16 -6.77 8.26
C THR A 20 -16.56 -6.43 7.81
N ASN A 21 -16.82 -6.56 6.51
CA ASN A 21 -18.19 -6.52 5.99
C ASN A 21 -18.83 -7.92 5.98
N ARG A 22 -20.08 -8.00 5.49
CA ARG A 22 -20.82 -9.28 5.36
C ARG A 22 -20.13 -10.31 4.46
N LYS A 23 -19.20 -9.89 3.60
CA LYS A 23 -18.39 -10.76 2.72
C LYS A 23 -17.03 -11.13 3.36
N ASN A 24 -16.81 -10.78 4.63
CA ASN A 24 -15.54 -10.93 5.35
C ASN A 24 -14.36 -10.16 4.72
N GLU A 25 -14.62 -9.13 3.91
CA GLU A 25 -13.58 -8.28 3.36
C GLU A 25 -13.08 -7.31 4.45
N ARG A 26 -11.76 -7.12 4.53
CA ARG A 26 -11.13 -6.21 5.50
C ARG A 26 -11.34 -4.76 5.05
N LEU A 27 -11.94 -3.96 5.92
CA LEU A 27 -12.20 -2.55 5.73
C LEU A 27 -11.33 -1.72 6.68
N SER A 28 -10.63 -0.75 6.12
CA SER A 28 -9.80 0.20 6.85
C SER A 28 -10.59 1.48 7.14
N PRO A 29 -10.53 2.04 8.35
CA PRO A 29 -11.15 3.33 8.66
C PRO A 29 -10.39 4.49 8.02
N LYS A 30 -11.10 5.56 7.67
CA LYS A 30 -10.51 6.86 7.32
C LYS A 30 -9.58 7.40 8.42
N ARG A 31 -8.65 8.27 8.01
CA ARG A 31 -7.71 9.01 8.88
C ARG A 31 -6.95 8.07 9.82
N CYS A 32 -6.30 7.10 9.23
CA CYS A 32 -5.39 6.12 9.82
C CYS A 32 -4.16 5.95 8.91
N SER A 33 -3.21 5.13 9.32
CA SER A 33 -2.01 4.82 8.51
C SER A 33 -1.93 3.33 8.22
N LEU A 34 -1.64 2.98 6.96
CA LEU A 34 -1.36 1.62 6.54
C LEU A 34 0.15 1.43 6.40
N LEU A 35 0.69 0.41 7.04
CA LEU A 35 2.05 -0.06 6.82
C LEU A 35 2.01 -1.27 5.93
N PHE A 36 2.52 -1.13 4.70
CA PHE A 36 2.71 -2.24 3.77
C PHE A 36 4.09 -2.85 3.95
N GLU A 37 4.17 -4.17 3.78
CA GLU A 37 5.40 -4.97 3.76
C GLU A 37 5.42 -5.84 2.50
N ALA A 38 6.47 -5.74 1.71
CA ALA A 38 6.75 -6.60 0.57
C ALA A 38 7.61 -7.79 0.99
N VAL A 39 7.01 -8.98 1.09
CA VAL A 39 7.72 -10.20 1.44
C VAL A 39 8.19 -10.91 0.17
N HIS A 40 9.49 -11.02 -0.02
CA HIS A 40 10.08 -11.64 -1.21
C HIS A 40 11.46 -12.25 -0.94
N ASN A 41 11.92 -13.10 -1.85
CA ASN A 41 13.22 -13.77 -1.80
C ASN A 41 14.19 -13.31 -2.90
N VAL A 42 13.87 -12.20 -3.60
CA VAL A 42 14.77 -11.61 -4.61
C VAL A 42 16.08 -11.17 -3.93
N PRO A 43 17.25 -11.70 -4.34
CA PRO A 43 18.52 -11.32 -3.74
C PRO A 43 18.95 -9.92 -4.20
N ALA A 44 19.60 -9.17 -3.31
CA ALA A 44 20.20 -7.88 -3.63
C ALA A 44 21.27 -8.00 -4.74
N PRO A 45 21.59 -6.90 -5.45
CA PRO A 45 20.89 -5.61 -5.41
C PRO A 45 19.57 -5.65 -6.20
N TYR A 46 18.57 -4.93 -5.70
CA TYR A 46 17.30 -4.66 -6.37
C TYR A 46 16.79 -3.29 -5.96
N GLU A 47 15.81 -2.78 -6.71
CA GLU A 47 15.04 -1.59 -6.37
C GLU A 47 13.60 -2.01 -6.10
N ILE A 48 12.94 -1.38 -5.14
CA ILE A 48 11.53 -1.60 -4.86
C ILE A 48 10.75 -0.33 -5.13
N VAL A 49 9.67 -0.46 -5.91
CA VAL A 49 8.82 0.65 -6.33
C VAL A 49 7.42 0.38 -5.81
N TRP A 50 6.94 1.28 -4.96
CA TRP A 50 5.56 1.34 -4.49
C TRP A 50 4.80 2.36 -5.32
N LYS A 51 3.60 2.02 -5.76
CA LYS A 51 2.70 2.90 -6.49
C LYS A 51 1.32 2.80 -5.87
N VAL A 52 0.82 3.94 -5.42
CA VAL A 52 -0.53 4.09 -4.90
C VAL A 52 -1.43 4.60 -6.01
N ASN A 53 -2.63 4.06 -6.10
CA ASN A 53 -3.67 4.54 -6.99
C ASN A 53 -5.01 4.52 -6.26
N ASN A 54 -5.54 5.69 -5.97
CA ASN A 54 -6.77 5.85 -5.21
C ASN A 54 -7.94 5.96 -6.19
N LYS A 55 -8.87 5.00 -6.15
CA LYS A 55 -10.16 5.10 -6.82
C LYS A 55 -11.21 5.42 -5.76
N SER A 56 -11.54 6.68 -5.63
CA SER A 56 -12.52 7.15 -4.65
C SER A 56 -13.87 7.38 -5.32
N ASP A 57 -14.97 7.01 -4.67
CA ASP A 57 -16.31 7.46 -5.09
C ASP A 57 -16.50 8.99 -4.89
N GLU A 58 -15.54 9.65 -4.21
CA GLU A 58 -15.43 11.10 -4.03
C GLU A 58 -14.81 11.79 -5.28
N GLU A 59 -14.93 11.19 -6.47
CA GLU A 59 -14.39 11.63 -7.78
C GLU A 59 -15.17 12.81 -8.40
N GLN A 60 -15.19 13.95 -7.71
CA GLN A 60 -15.18 15.25 -8.37
C GLN A 60 -14.03 16.05 -7.75
N ASP A 61 -13.05 16.40 -8.58
CA ASP A 61 -11.85 17.17 -8.24
C ASP A 61 -10.80 16.46 -7.36
N ILE A 62 -9.73 15.97 -8.01
CA ILE A 62 -8.37 16.55 -7.91
C ILE A 62 -7.40 15.61 -8.66
N ASN A 63 -6.61 16.21 -9.55
CA ASN A 63 -5.61 15.64 -10.46
C ASN A 63 -4.42 14.91 -9.80
N ASP A 64 -4.56 14.33 -8.60
CA ASP A 64 -3.44 13.84 -7.77
C ASP A 64 -3.70 12.50 -7.07
N LEU A 65 -4.47 11.61 -7.71
CA LEU A 65 -4.94 10.36 -7.08
C LEU A 65 -3.91 9.22 -7.03
N GLY A 66 -2.70 9.40 -7.56
CA GLY A 66 -1.71 8.34 -7.56
C GLY A 66 -0.28 8.85 -7.57
N HIS A 67 0.50 8.42 -6.57
CA HIS A 67 1.91 8.71 -6.47
C HIS A 67 2.74 7.41 -6.50
N SER A 68 4.03 7.53 -6.78
CA SER A 68 4.95 6.41 -6.71
C SER A 68 6.19 6.78 -5.92
N THR A 69 6.62 5.88 -5.05
CA THR A 69 7.83 6.00 -4.27
C THR A 69 8.78 4.87 -4.62
N LYS A 70 10.05 5.21 -4.84
CA LYS A 70 11.11 4.28 -5.18
C LYS A 70 12.11 4.24 -4.04
N TYR A 71 12.46 3.03 -3.60
CA TYR A 71 13.45 2.78 -2.57
C TYR A 71 14.52 1.83 -3.11
N GLN A 72 15.73 1.95 -2.60
CA GLN A 72 16.79 0.96 -2.79
C GLN A 72 16.59 -0.24 -1.84
N TYR A 73 17.21 -1.39 -2.15
CA TYR A 73 17.06 -2.62 -1.35
C TYR A 73 17.35 -2.46 0.16
N TYR A 74 18.16 -1.48 0.56
CA TYR A 74 18.51 -1.21 1.96
C TYR A 74 17.55 -0.26 2.68
N GLU A 75 16.67 0.44 1.96
CA GLU A 75 15.75 1.46 2.51
C GLU A 75 14.39 0.87 2.92
N GLY A 76 14.12 -0.38 2.52
CA GLY A 76 13.14 -1.20 3.16
C GLY A 76 12.09 -1.81 2.24
N SER A 77 11.68 -3.02 2.60
CA SER A 77 10.49 -3.69 2.11
C SER A 77 9.19 -3.06 2.62
N PHE A 78 9.25 -1.89 3.27
CA PHE A 78 8.12 -1.28 3.96
C PHE A 78 7.71 0.05 3.32
N HIS A 79 6.42 0.35 3.32
CA HIS A 79 5.90 1.61 2.83
C HIS A 79 4.67 2.05 3.62
N TRP A 80 4.62 3.32 4.01
CA TRP A 80 3.50 3.91 4.73
C TRP A 80 2.58 4.65 3.79
N GLU A 81 1.27 4.43 3.94
CA GLU A 81 0.24 5.18 3.20
C GLU A 81 -0.85 5.71 4.13
N GLY A 82 -1.33 6.92 3.85
CA GLY A 82 -2.41 7.57 4.60
C GLY A 82 -3.80 7.21 4.06
N THR A 83 -4.77 7.01 4.94
CA THR A 83 -6.16 6.61 4.56
C THR A 83 -7.13 7.81 4.59
N VAL A 84 -6.76 8.92 3.94
CA VAL A 84 -7.54 10.17 4.05
C VAL A 84 -8.89 10.09 3.33
N TYR A 85 -8.93 9.40 2.18
CA TYR A 85 -10.09 9.32 1.28
C TYR A 85 -10.79 7.96 1.35
N LYS A 86 -12.11 7.94 1.13
CA LYS A 86 -12.94 6.72 1.14
C LYS A 86 -12.81 6.05 -0.23
N GLY A 87 -13.18 4.78 -0.31
CA GLY A 87 -13.22 4.03 -1.56
C GLY A 87 -12.14 2.96 -1.64
N ILE A 88 -11.77 2.58 -2.86
CA ILE A 88 -10.84 1.47 -3.12
C ILE A 88 -9.47 2.03 -3.45
N HIS A 89 -8.52 1.75 -2.57
CA HIS A 89 -7.13 2.16 -2.74
C HIS A 89 -6.34 0.97 -3.25
N SER A 90 -5.67 1.12 -4.39
CA SER A 90 -4.76 0.12 -4.94
C SER A 90 -3.33 0.45 -4.57
N MET A 91 -2.65 -0.50 -3.93
CA MET A 91 -1.22 -0.46 -3.69
C MET A 91 -0.55 -1.49 -4.60
N THR A 92 0.25 -1.01 -5.55
CA THR A 92 1.08 -1.86 -6.40
C THR A 92 2.54 -1.75 -5.99
N VAL A 93 3.17 -2.89 -5.74
CA VAL A 93 4.61 -2.98 -5.51
C VAL A 93 5.29 -3.74 -6.64
N ARG A 94 6.48 -3.28 -7.02
CA ARG A 94 7.34 -3.90 -8.04
C ARG A 94 8.76 -4.00 -7.51
N ILE A 95 9.40 -5.15 -7.75
CA ILE A 95 10.82 -5.34 -7.51
C ILE A 95 11.52 -5.33 -8.87
N VAL A 96 12.49 -4.43 -9.02
CA VAL A 96 13.27 -4.24 -10.23
C VAL A 96 14.69 -4.74 -9.96
N LYS A 97 15.18 -5.65 -10.79
CA LYS A 97 16.57 -6.14 -10.75
C LYS A 97 17.15 -6.12 -12.15
N ASN A 98 18.35 -5.56 -12.29
CA ASN A 98 19.01 -5.39 -13.60
C ASN A 98 18.08 -4.71 -14.62
N ARG A 99 17.36 -3.66 -14.20
CA ARG A 99 16.37 -2.90 -14.99
C ARG A 99 15.11 -3.67 -15.40
N ASN A 100 14.93 -4.92 -14.97
CA ASN A 100 13.75 -5.74 -15.25
C ASN A 100 12.86 -5.89 -14.03
N VAL A 101 11.54 -5.83 -14.21
CA VAL A 101 10.58 -6.15 -13.14
C VAL A 101 10.58 -7.66 -12.93
N VAL A 102 11.13 -8.12 -11.81
CA VAL A 102 11.25 -9.54 -11.47
C VAL A 102 10.14 -10.03 -10.55
N ALA A 103 9.44 -9.11 -9.88
CA ALA A 103 8.24 -9.41 -9.12
C ALA A 103 7.30 -8.20 -9.10
N LYS A 104 6.00 -8.45 -9.08
CA LYS A 104 4.96 -7.44 -8.95
C LYS A 104 3.78 -8.02 -8.17
N LYS A 105 3.19 -7.21 -7.30
CA LYS A 105 1.93 -7.55 -6.62
C LYS A 105 1.08 -6.29 -6.50
N GLU A 106 -0.23 -6.46 -6.64
CA GLU A 106 -1.23 -5.44 -6.34
C GLU A 106 -2.10 -5.93 -5.17
N VAL A 107 -2.42 -5.00 -4.27
CA VAL A 107 -3.33 -5.20 -3.14
C VAL A 107 -4.37 -4.10 -3.17
N LEU A 108 -5.63 -4.48 -3.02
CA LEU A 108 -6.74 -3.55 -2.88
C LEU A 108 -7.09 -3.40 -1.40
N VAL A 109 -7.24 -2.16 -0.95
CA VAL A 109 -7.65 -1.83 0.41
C VAL A 109 -8.89 -0.94 0.33
N THR A 110 -9.99 -1.39 0.92
CA THR A 110 -11.21 -0.60 1.01
C THR A 110 -11.17 0.30 2.23
N ILE A 111 -11.41 1.58 2.04
CA ILE A 111 -11.42 2.60 3.10
C ILE A 111 -12.86 3.09 3.31
N ILE A 112 -13.31 3.06 4.56
CA ILE A 112 -14.68 3.41 4.99
C ILE A 112 -14.75 4.59 5.95
#